data_AF-A0A1A8N4Q7-F1
#
_entry.id   AF-A0A1A8N4Q7-F1
#
_cell.length_a   1.000
_cell.length_b   1.000
_cell.length_c   1.000
_cell.angle_alpha   90.00
_cell.angle_beta   90.00
_cell.angle_gamma   90.00
#
_symmetry.space_group_name_H-M   'P 1'
#
loop_
_entity.id
_entity.type
_entity.pdbx_description
1 polymer ?
#
loop_
_entity_poly.entity_id
_entity_poly.type
_entity_poly.pdbx_seq_one_letter_code
_entity_poly.pdbx_strand_id
1 'polypeptide(L)'
;CGDDKGRIWTYHITNLPKNSFQIGKPIPPTQVLEWPSPTRKGLDQTEGPSINSVAMDPELRYLVALSDKNMVIVWRREESS
;
A
#
# COMPACT_ATOMS: atom_id res chain seq x y z
N CYS A 1 -3.51 0.91 -3.45
CA CYS A 1 -4.48 -0.04 -2.85
C CYS A 1 -3.72 -1.08 -2.03
N GLY A 2 -4.36 -1.71 -1.07
CA GLY A 2 -3.78 -2.84 -0.36
C GLY A 2 -4.33 -4.18 -0.87
N ASP A 3 -3.65 -5.27 -0.54
CA ASP A 3 -4.10 -6.64 -0.84
C ASP A 3 -4.25 -7.52 0.41
N ASP A 4 -4.53 -8.81 0.19
CA ASP A 4 -4.73 -9.85 1.21
C ASP A 4 -3.43 -10.39 1.82
N LYS A 5 -2.27 -9.91 1.35
CA LYS A 5 -0.94 -10.34 1.81
C LYS A 5 -0.18 -9.21 2.50
N GLY A 6 -0.87 -8.15 2.91
CA GLY A 6 -0.27 -7.01 3.59
C GLY A 6 0.52 -6.08 2.66
N ARG A 7 0.46 -6.25 1.33
CA ARG A 7 1.21 -5.42 0.39
C ARG A 7 0.40 -4.19 -0.01
N ILE A 8 1.12 -3.09 -0.25
CA ILE A 8 0.54 -1.84 -0.76
C ILE A 8 1.03 -1.58 -2.17
N TRP A 9 0.10 -1.50 -3.11
CA TRP A 9 0.34 -1.20 -4.51
C TRP A 9 0.13 0.29 -4.74
N THR A 10 1.19 0.98 -5.17
CA THR A 10 1.18 2.41 -5.45
C THR A 10 1.20 2.65 -6.96
N TYR A 11 0.57 3.74 -7.40
CA TYR A 11 0.43 4.07 -8.81
C TYR A 11 0.67 5.57 -9.00
N HIS A 12 1.49 5.91 -9.98
CA HIS A 12 1.63 7.28 -10.46
C HIS A 12 0.69 7.48 -11.65
N ILE A 13 -0.44 8.15 -11.42
CA ILE A 13 -1.47 8.38 -12.43
C ILE A 13 -1.41 9.86 -12.84
N THR A 14 -0.87 10.14 -14.03
CA THR A 14 -0.76 11.51 -14.57
C THR A 14 -1.86 11.85 -15.56
N ASN A 15 -2.34 10.85 -16.31
CA ASN A 15 -3.34 11.01 -17.35
C ASN A 15 -4.46 10.00 -17.15
N LEU A 16 -5.57 10.45 -16.56
CA LEU A 16 -6.80 9.67 -16.58
C LEU A 16 -7.40 9.74 -18.00
N PRO A 17 -7.68 8.62 -18.66
CA PRO A 17 -8.34 8.64 -19.95
C PRO A 17 -9.71 9.31 -19.81
N LYS A 18 -9.94 10.41 -20.53
CA LYS A 18 -11.19 11.19 -20.49
C LYS A 18 -12.42 10.43 -21.03
N ASN A 19 -12.25 9.22 -21.59
CA ASN A 19 -13.31 8.44 -22.20
C ASN A 19 -13.27 6.99 -21.68
N SER A 20 -14.08 6.70 -20.67
CA SER A 20 -14.01 5.51 -19.80
C SER A 20 -14.70 4.25 -20.35
N PHE A 21 -15.03 4.19 -21.64
CA PHE A 21 -15.80 3.10 -22.23
C PHE A 21 -14.98 2.10 -23.04
N GLN A 22 -13.69 2.33 -23.25
CA GLN A 22 -12.78 1.33 -23.80
C GLN A 22 -11.90 0.80 -22.68
N ILE A 23 -11.84 -0.53 -22.55
CA ILE A 23 -10.92 -1.22 -21.63
C ILE A 23 -9.49 -0.87 -22.10
N GLY A 24 -8.93 0.20 -21.54
CA GLY A 24 -7.54 0.58 -21.75
C GLY A 24 -6.60 -0.48 -21.19
N LYS A 25 -5.32 -0.44 -21.60
CA LYS A 25 -4.30 -1.31 -21.02
C LYS A 25 -4.20 -1.06 -19.50
N PRO A 26 -4.09 -2.11 -18.67
CA PRO A 26 -3.87 -1.95 -17.22
C PRO A 26 -2.65 -1.06 -16.94
N ILE A 27 -2.78 -0.14 -15.99
CA ILE A 27 -1.65 0.65 -15.51
C ILE A 27 -0.87 -0.22 -14.52
N PRO A 28 0.42 -0.52 -14.77
CA PRO A 28 1.22 -1.27 -13.83
C PRO A 28 1.48 -0.45 -12.56
N PRO A 29 1.67 -1.09 -11.40
CA PRO A 29 2.07 -0.38 -10.18
C PRO A 29 3.43 0.29 -10.37
N THR A 30 3.58 1.46 -9.77
CA THR A 30 4.87 2.17 -9.69
C THR A 30 5.78 1.52 -8.66
N GLN A 31 5.23 1.13 -7.53
CA GLN A 31 5.95 0.41 -6.47
C GLN A 31 4.98 -0.47 -5.70
N VAL A 32 5.47 -1.63 -5.27
CA VAL A 32 4.79 -2.50 -4.31
C VAL A 32 5.57 -2.44 -2.99
N LEU A 33 4.93 -1.95 -1.93
CA LEU A 33 5.48 -1.98 -0.59
C LEU A 33 5.14 -3.34 0.02
N GLU A 34 6.16 -4.14 0.28
CA GLU A 34 6.02 -5.48 0.83
C GLU A 34 5.65 -5.45 2.32
N TRP A 35 5.02 -6.53 2.78
CA TRP A 35 4.71 -6.73 4.19
C TRP A 35 6.01 -6.86 5.00
N PRO A 36 6.21 -6.08 6.07
CA PRO A 36 7.45 -6.11 6.85
C PRO A 36 7.61 -7.34 7.75
N SER A 37 6.61 -8.23 7.83
CA SER A 37 6.67 -9.47 8.63
C SER A 37 7.20 -9.28 10.07
N PRO A 38 6.61 -8.37 10.86
CA PRO A 38 7.09 -8.10 12.22
C PRO A 38 7.00 -9.36 13.09
N THR A 39 7.98 -9.54 13.96
CA THR A 39 8.01 -10.65 14.91
C THR A 39 7.41 -10.23 16.24
N ARG A 40 6.48 -11.02 16.76
CA ARG A 40 5.95 -10.84 18.12
C ARG A 40 6.77 -11.68 19.10
N LYS A 41 7.12 -11.13 20.27
CA LYS A 41 7.92 -11.88 21.27
C LYS A 41 7.27 -13.23 21.59
N GLY A 42 8.03 -14.31 21.40
CA GLY A 42 7.59 -15.69 21.66
C GLY A 42 6.69 -16.29 20.58
N LEU A 43 6.54 -15.63 19.44
CA LEU A 43 5.76 -16.09 18.29
C LEU A 43 6.57 -15.92 17.00
N ASP A 44 6.16 -16.65 15.97
CA ASP A 44 6.72 -16.54 14.64
C ASP A 44 6.41 -15.18 13.99
N GLN A 45 7.02 -14.92 12.83
CA GLN A 45 6.70 -13.76 12.02
C GLN A 45 5.20 -13.72 11.70
N THR A 46 4.59 -12.56 11.86
CA THR A 46 3.17 -12.42 11.52
C THR A 46 2.99 -12.51 10.01
N GLU A 47 2.11 -13.39 9.55
CA GLU A 47 1.67 -13.40 8.16
C GLU A 47 1.00 -12.08 7.77
N GLY A 48 1.16 -11.70 6.49
CA GLY A 48 0.57 -10.51 5.90
C GLY A 48 -0.95 -10.44 6.17
N PRO A 49 -1.46 -9.35 6.75
CA PRO A 49 -2.89 -9.20 7.00
C PRO A 49 -3.61 -8.65 5.76
N SER A 50 -4.93 -8.75 5.73
CA SER A 50 -5.71 -8.08 4.68
C SER A 50 -5.74 -6.58 4.96
N ILE A 51 -5.40 -5.78 3.96
CA ILE A 51 -5.45 -4.32 4.06
C ILE A 51 -6.85 -3.82 3.68
N ASN A 52 -7.53 -3.19 4.63
CA ASN A 52 -8.91 -2.74 4.48
C ASN A 52 -9.00 -1.28 4.03
N SER A 53 -8.07 -0.44 4.48
CA SER A 53 -8.06 0.99 4.17
C SER A 53 -6.64 1.51 4.10
N VAL A 54 -6.42 2.49 3.22
CA VAL A 54 -5.13 3.15 3.02
C VAL A 54 -5.38 4.65 2.89
N ALA A 55 -4.57 5.44 3.57
CA ALA A 55 -4.54 6.89 3.47
C ALA A 55 -3.10 7.38 3.35
N MET A 56 -2.91 8.55 2.74
CA MET A 56 -1.63 9.23 2.65
C MET A 56 -1.83 10.68 3.09
N ASP A 57 -0.84 11.27 3.74
CA ASP A 57 -0.91 12.70 4.07
C ASP A 57 -0.80 13.58 2.80
N PRO A 58 -1.30 14.83 2.83
CA PRO A 58 -1.28 15.71 1.66
C PRO A 58 0.12 15.96 1.08
N GLU A 59 1.15 15.92 1.93
CA GLU A 59 2.55 16.13 1.54
C GLU A 59 3.24 14.86 1.04
N LEU A 60 2.53 13.72 0.99
CA LEU A 60 3.04 12.42 0.53
C LEU A 60 4.28 11.94 1.31
N ARG A 61 4.35 12.26 2.61
CA ARG A 61 5.44 11.87 3.52
C ARG A 61 5.14 10.58 4.28
N TYR A 62 3.87 10.33 4.60
CA TYR A 62 3.41 9.19 5.37
C TYR A 62 2.25 8.49 4.67
N LEU A 63 2.36 7.16 4.55
CA LEU A 63 1.27 6.30 4.15
C LEU A 63 0.84 5.48 5.36
N VAL A 64 -0.46 5.44 5.63
CA VAL A 64 -1.07 4.68 6.73
C VAL A 64 -2.00 3.63 6.15
N ALA A 65 -1.88 2.39 6.60
CA ALA A 65 -2.80 1.31 6.26
C ALA A 65 -3.43 0.70 7.53
N LEU A 66 -4.71 0.37 7.44
CA LEU A 66 -5.47 -0.35 8.46
C LEU A 66 -5.74 -1.78 7.98
N SER A 67 -5.57 -2.74 8.88
CA SER A 67 -5.74 -4.17 8.55
C SER A 67 -6.85 -4.87 9.32
N ASP A 68 -7.19 -6.08 8.89
CA ASP A 68 -8.13 -7.00 9.56
C ASP A 68 -7.60 -7.61 10.87
N LYS A 69 -6.30 -7.53 11.12
CA LYS A 69 -5.64 -8.04 12.35
C LYS A 69 -5.48 -6.99 13.45
N ASN A 70 -6.28 -5.92 13.41
CA ASN A 70 -6.20 -4.80 14.37
C ASN A 70 -4.79 -4.15 14.39
N MET A 71 -4.16 -4.04 13.22
CA MET A 71 -2.86 -3.38 13.05
C MET A 71 -3.02 -2.08 12.26
N VAL A 72 -2.23 -1.10 12.67
CA VAL A 72 -1.97 0.13 11.91
C VAL A 72 -0.53 0.07 11.43
N ILE A 73 -0.32 0.20 10.13
CA ILE A 73 1.01 0.18 9.53
C ILE A 73 1.29 1.53 8.91
N VAL A 74 2.44 2.11 9.25
CA VAL A 74 2.84 3.45 8.81
C VAL A 74 4.17 3.33 8.06
N TRP A 75 4.16 3.75 6.80
CA TRP A 75 5.37 3.93 6.01
C TRP A 75 5.72 5.40 5.98
N ARG A 76 7.01 5.70 6.13
CA ARG A 76 7.58 7.03 5.88
C ARG A 76 8.29 7.01 4.54
N ARG A 77 8.02 7.98 3.69
CA ARG A 77 8.76 8.19 2.46
C ARG A 77 10.17 8.67 2.79
N GLU A 78 11.20 8.04 2.22
CA GLU A 78 12.57 8.55 2.30
C GLU A 78 12.72 9.74 1.35
N GLU A 79 13.24 10.85 1.87
CA GLU A 79 13.65 11.98 1.04
C GLU A 79 14.99 11.61 0.39
N SER A 80 15.03 11.64 -0.94
CA SER A 80 16.30 11.50 -1.67
C SER A 80 17.14 12.76 -1.39
N SER A 81 18.31 12.57 -0.78
CA SER A 81 19.30 13.65 -0.56
C SER A 81 20.02 14.02 -1.85
#